data_AF-A0A6J8D475-F1
#
_entry.id   AF-A0A6J8D475-F1
#
_cell.length_a   1.000
_cell.length_b   1.000
_cell.length_c   1.000
_cell.angle_alpha   90.00
_cell.angle_beta   90.00
_cell.angle_gamma   90.00
#
_symmetry.space_group_name_H-M   'P 1'
#
loop_
_entity.id
_entity.type
_entity.pdbx_description
1 polymer ?
#
loop_
_entity_poly.entity_id
_entity_poly.type
_entity_poly.pdbx_seq_one_letter_code
_entity_poly.pdbx_strand_id
1 'polypeptide(L)'
;MPCKTKKDAFLSNQDNKQQFTNLLSGKFKASNYTVIHAPDDADLIIVQTAVSISEERHVVVIGEDTDLLVLLCYHALLHNKNVYFKSEPKQSVQKIRIWDTKKTKKHLGEAICWLLPFIHAFSGCNTSRVFGLGKGAILKKVKSSAYLQDQARLFLKKSSKAQVVKAGEEF
;
A
#
# COMPACT_ATOMS: atom_id res chain seq x y z
N MET A 1 -0.90 -17.46 -33.68
CA MET A 1 -2.05 -16.54 -33.76
C MET A 1 -2.12 -15.73 -32.47
N PRO A 2 -2.38 -14.42 -32.51
CA PRO A 2 -2.63 -13.64 -31.29
C PRO A 2 -3.92 -14.11 -30.60
N CYS A 3 -3.91 -14.14 -29.27
CA CYS A 3 -5.08 -14.49 -28.46
C CYS A 3 -6.22 -13.48 -28.73
N LYS A 4 -7.42 -13.97 -29.04
CA LYS A 4 -8.60 -13.13 -29.36
C LYS A 4 -9.50 -12.85 -28.14
N THR A 5 -9.14 -13.36 -26.96
CA THR A 5 -9.93 -13.22 -25.74
C THR A 5 -9.74 -11.83 -25.12
N LYS A 6 -10.81 -11.24 -24.59
CA LYS A 6 -10.72 -9.98 -23.83
C LYS A 6 -9.82 -10.15 -22.61
N LYS A 7 -9.05 -9.11 -22.26
CA LYS A 7 -8.11 -9.11 -21.12
C LYS A 7 -8.75 -9.67 -19.83
N ASP A 8 -9.91 -9.14 -19.46
CA ASP A 8 -10.55 -9.50 -18.19
C ASP A 8 -11.04 -10.95 -18.18
N ALA A 9 -11.49 -11.46 -19.32
CA ALA A 9 -11.88 -12.87 -19.47
C ALA A 9 -10.67 -13.83 -19.49
N PHE A 10 -9.52 -13.37 -19.98
CA PHE A 10 -8.27 -14.14 -19.91
C PHE A 10 -7.75 -14.21 -18.47
N LEU A 11 -7.73 -13.07 -17.77
CA LEU A 11 -7.17 -12.95 -16.41
C LEU A 11 -8.10 -13.46 -15.30
N SER A 12 -9.39 -13.70 -15.59
CA SER A 12 -10.30 -14.34 -14.63
C SER A 12 -10.05 -15.85 -14.47
N ASN A 13 -9.42 -16.50 -15.45
CA ASN A 13 -8.97 -17.88 -15.34
C ASN A 13 -7.65 -17.94 -14.56
N GLN A 14 -7.63 -18.70 -13.46
CA GLN A 14 -6.49 -18.78 -12.55
C GLN A 14 -5.24 -19.38 -13.21
N ASP A 15 -5.40 -20.42 -14.03
CA ASP A 15 -4.28 -21.05 -14.74
C ASP A 15 -3.64 -20.09 -15.74
N ASN A 16 -4.47 -19.38 -16.53
CA ASN A 16 -4.01 -18.37 -17.48
C ASN A 16 -3.27 -17.24 -16.75
N LYS A 17 -3.82 -16.76 -15.64
CA LYS A 17 -3.19 -15.72 -14.80
C LYS A 17 -1.83 -16.20 -14.30
N GLN A 18 -1.73 -17.42 -13.78
CA GLN A 18 -0.48 -17.98 -13.27
C GLN A 18 0.55 -18.20 -14.39
N GLN A 19 0.15 -18.76 -15.52
CA GLN A 19 1.03 -18.96 -16.68
C GLN A 19 1.54 -17.63 -17.23
N PHE A 20 0.69 -16.61 -17.29
CA PHE A 20 1.08 -15.26 -17.70
C PHE A 20 2.10 -14.64 -16.73
N THR A 21 1.89 -14.76 -15.42
CA THR A 21 2.85 -14.33 -14.39
C THR A 21 4.19 -15.06 -14.52
N ASN A 22 4.17 -16.38 -14.77
CA ASN A 22 5.37 -17.18 -14.98
C ASN A 22 6.14 -16.76 -16.25
N LEU A 23 5.41 -16.52 -17.35
CA LEU A 23 5.99 -16.04 -18.60
C LEU A 23 6.68 -14.68 -18.41
N LEU A 24 6.01 -13.73 -17.77
CA LEU A 24 6.57 -12.42 -17.45
C LEU A 24 7.82 -12.55 -16.56
N SER A 25 7.74 -13.37 -15.51
CA SER A 25 8.88 -13.64 -14.64
C SER A 25 10.09 -14.18 -15.41
N GLY A 26 9.88 -15.14 -16.32
CA GLY A 26 10.93 -15.67 -17.18
C GLY A 26 11.55 -14.60 -18.08
N LYS A 27 10.73 -13.71 -18.66
CA LYS A 27 11.22 -12.59 -19.49
C LYS A 27 12.03 -11.58 -18.70
N PHE A 28 11.57 -11.17 -17.52
CA PHE A 28 12.30 -10.24 -16.67
C PHE A 28 13.63 -10.84 -16.21
N LYS A 29 13.65 -12.10 -15.77
CA LYS A 29 14.88 -12.81 -15.40
C LYS A 29 15.86 -12.92 -16.57
N ALA A 30 15.37 -13.21 -17.78
CA ALA A 30 16.20 -13.24 -18.99
C ALA A 30 16.79 -11.86 -19.35
N SER A 31 16.17 -10.77 -18.89
CA SER A 31 16.69 -9.40 -18.99
C SER A 31 17.49 -8.96 -17.74
N ASN A 32 17.94 -9.91 -16.90
CA ASN A 32 18.72 -9.68 -15.68
C ASN A 32 18.00 -8.87 -14.59
N TYR A 33 16.67 -8.84 -14.59
CA TYR A 33 15.90 -8.30 -13.47
C TYR A 33 15.70 -9.37 -12.39
N THR A 34 15.77 -8.94 -11.13
CA THR A 34 15.33 -9.76 -10.00
C THR A 34 13.80 -9.75 -9.95
N VAL A 35 13.19 -10.93 -9.83
CA VAL A 35 11.74 -11.08 -9.75
C VAL A 35 11.39 -11.85 -8.47
N ILE A 36 10.50 -11.27 -7.67
CA ILE A 36 9.97 -11.86 -6.44
C ILE A 36 8.49 -12.16 -6.69
N HIS A 37 8.06 -13.39 -6.39
CA HIS A 37 6.65 -13.78 -6.45
C HIS A 37 6.03 -13.64 -5.06
N ALA A 38 4.92 -12.92 -4.97
CA ALA A 38 4.12 -12.85 -3.76
C ALA A 38 3.17 -14.05 -3.68
N PRO A 39 2.98 -14.67 -2.50
CA PRO A 39 1.99 -15.74 -2.33
C PRO A 39 0.56 -15.22 -2.53
N ASP A 40 0.28 -14.00 -2.10
CA ASP A 40 -1.00 -13.32 -2.22
C ASP A 40 -0.79 -11.91 -2.80
N ASP A 41 -1.15 -10.88 -2.04
CA ASP A 41 -0.96 -9.48 -2.43
C ASP A 41 0.53 -9.08 -2.39
N ALA A 42 0.95 -8.32 -3.40
CA ALA A 42 2.35 -7.94 -3.57
C ALA A 42 2.73 -6.66 -2.83
N ASP A 43 1.77 -5.86 -2.36
CA ASP A 43 2.01 -4.50 -1.88
C ASP A 43 2.97 -4.48 -0.69
N LEU A 44 2.75 -5.36 0.28
CA LEU A 44 3.61 -5.44 1.45
C LEU A 44 5.04 -5.87 1.07
N ILE A 45 5.19 -6.85 0.19
CA ILE A 45 6.51 -7.35 -0.25
C ILE A 45 7.26 -6.25 -1.03
N ILE A 46 6.57 -5.51 -1.89
CA ILE A 46 7.14 -4.37 -2.62
C ILE A 46 7.66 -3.32 -1.64
N VAL A 47 6.86 -2.96 -0.63
CA VAL A 47 7.24 -1.95 0.36
C VAL A 47 8.38 -2.43 1.25
N GLN A 48 8.34 -3.65 1.77
CA GLN A 48 9.41 -4.22 2.59
C GLN A 48 10.73 -4.29 1.83
N THR A 49 10.68 -4.72 0.56
CA THR A 49 11.85 -4.74 -0.32
C THR A 49 12.41 -3.34 -0.52
N ALA A 50 11.55 -2.35 -0.79
CA ALA A 50 11.98 -0.97 -0.96
C ALA A 50 12.60 -0.38 0.31
N VAL A 51 12.04 -0.66 1.49
CA VAL A 51 12.57 -0.19 2.77
C VAL A 51 13.91 -0.85 3.09
N SER A 52 14.07 -2.15 2.86
CA SER A 52 15.35 -2.85 3.04
C SER A 52 16.43 -2.29 2.12
N ILE A 53 16.15 -2.15 0.81
CA ILE A 53 17.13 -1.58 -0.13
C ILE A 53 17.47 -0.11 0.22
N SER A 54 16.52 0.61 0.85
CA SER A 54 16.74 1.99 1.25
C SER A 54 17.80 2.17 2.33
N GLU A 55 18.20 1.12 3.05
CA GLU A 55 19.31 1.19 4.00
C GLU A 55 20.60 1.66 3.31
N GLU A 56 20.81 1.24 2.06
CA GLU A 56 22.05 1.49 1.32
C GLU A 56 21.91 2.59 0.25
N ARG A 57 20.76 2.67 -0.43
CA ARG A 57 20.59 3.54 -1.62
C ARG A 57 19.19 4.12 -1.78
N HIS A 58 19.07 5.16 -2.58
CA HIS A 58 17.76 5.72 -2.93
C HIS A 58 16.94 4.73 -3.75
N VAL A 59 15.64 4.62 -3.46
CA VAL A 59 14.73 3.66 -4.11
C VAL A 59 13.55 4.40 -4.72
N VAL A 60 13.12 3.97 -5.90
CA VAL A 60 11.86 4.40 -6.52
C VAL A 60 10.92 3.21 -6.59
N VAL A 61 9.77 3.32 -5.94
CA VAL A 61 8.64 2.38 -6.06
C VAL A 61 7.68 2.93 -7.10
N ILE A 62 7.35 2.11 -8.09
CA ILE A 62 6.44 2.47 -9.17
C ILE A 62 5.13 1.71 -8.97
N GLY A 63 4.00 2.43 -9.00
CA GLY A 63 2.68 1.84 -8.87
C GLY A 63 1.58 2.88 -8.85
N GLU A 64 0.33 2.43 -9.01
CA GLU A 64 -0.86 3.29 -8.99
C GLU A 64 -1.66 3.17 -7.69
N ASP A 65 -1.42 2.11 -6.90
CA ASP A 65 -2.22 1.85 -5.71
C ASP A 65 -1.91 2.84 -4.58
N THR A 66 -2.96 3.32 -3.92
CA THR A 66 -2.83 4.15 -2.72
C THR A 66 -2.34 3.33 -1.53
N ASP A 67 -2.57 2.02 -1.55
CA ASP A 67 -2.16 1.07 -0.51
C ASP A 67 -0.63 1.06 -0.37
N LEU A 68 0.10 1.11 -1.50
CA LEU A 68 1.55 1.29 -1.53
C LEU A 68 2.01 2.56 -0.81
N LEU A 69 1.36 3.71 -1.06
CA LEU A 69 1.74 4.97 -0.41
C LEU A 69 1.49 4.93 1.11
N VAL A 70 0.38 4.32 1.53
CA VAL A 70 0.03 4.13 2.94
C VAL A 70 1.07 3.25 3.63
N LEU A 71 1.38 2.10 3.04
CA LEU A 71 2.36 1.15 3.55
C LEU A 71 3.78 1.76 3.57
N LEU A 72 4.16 2.52 2.55
CA LEU A 72 5.43 3.26 2.53
C LEU A 72 5.53 4.26 3.67
N CYS A 73 4.48 5.04 3.94
CA CYS A 73 4.47 5.98 5.06
C CYS A 73 4.58 5.25 6.42
N TYR A 74 3.93 4.09 6.54
CA TYR A 74 3.98 3.26 7.73
C TYR A 74 5.39 2.66 7.96
N HIS A 75 5.96 1.98 6.95
CA HIS A 75 7.20 1.21 7.08
C HIS A 75 8.49 2.01 6.88
N ALA A 76 8.49 3.11 6.12
CA ALA A 76 9.73 3.82 5.81
C ALA A 76 10.40 4.41 7.07
N LEU A 77 11.71 4.20 7.17
CA LEU A 77 12.53 4.70 8.26
C LEU A 77 13.19 6.03 7.87
N LEU A 78 13.10 7.03 8.75
CA LEU A 78 13.61 8.37 8.44
C LEU A 78 15.15 8.43 8.31
N HIS A 79 15.86 7.48 8.94
CA HIS A 79 17.32 7.39 8.93
C HIS A 79 17.89 6.66 7.69
N ASN A 80 17.08 5.85 6.99
CA ASN A 80 17.47 5.20 5.73
C ASN A 80 17.67 6.24 4.61
N LYS A 81 18.05 5.85 3.40
CA LYS A 81 18.00 6.71 2.20
C LYS A 81 16.54 6.96 1.78
N ASN A 82 16.35 7.88 0.83
CA ASN A 82 14.99 8.26 0.42
C ASN A 82 14.33 7.15 -0.42
N VAL A 83 13.08 6.87 -0.08
CA VAL A 83 12.16 6.11 -0.94
C VAL A 83 11.21 7.11 -1.61
N TYR A 84 11.07 7.00 -2.92
CA TYR A 84 10.14 7.78 -3.72
C TYR A 84 9.04 6.86 -4.24
N PHE A 85 7.79 7.28 -4.11
CA PHE A 85 6.67 6.63 -4.79
C PHE A 85 6.35 7.42 -6.05
N LYS A 86 6.25 6.73 -7.19
CA LYS A 86 6.00 7.33 -8.49
C LYS A 86 4.83 6.64 -9.17
N SER A 87 3.87 7.44 -9.64
CA SER A 87 2.76 6.93 -10.46
C SER A 87 3.25 6.53 -11.86
N GLU A 88 2.51 5.62 -12.50
CA GLU A 88 2.73 5.31 -13.90
C GLU A 88 2.12 6.39 -14.80
N PRO A 89 2.76 6.72 -15.93
CA PRO A 89 2.17 7.63 -16.91
C PRO A 89 0.96 6.96 -17.55
N LYS A 90 -0.22 7.57 -17.44
CA LYS A 90 -1.42 7.14 -18.17
C LYS A 90 -1.43 7.79 -19.55
N GLN A 91 -1.87 7.05 -20.57
CA GLN A 91 -1.93 7.54 -21.95
C GLN A 91 -2.71 8.86 -22.10
N SER A 92 -3.67 9.15 -21.21
CA SER A 92 -4.47 10.38 -21.20
C SER A 92 -3.99 11.47 -20.22
N VAL A 93 -3.05 11.17 -19.33
CA VAL A 93 -2.59 12.08 -18.26
C VAL A 93 -1.07 12.11 -18.24
N GLN A 94 -0.49 13.18 -18.79
CA GLN A 94 0.97 13.38 -18.82
C GLN A 94 1.58 13.66 -17.43
N LYS A 95 0.75 14.00 -16.42
CA LYS A 95 1.25 14.40 -15.10
C LYS A 95 1.57 13.18 -14.23
N ILE A 96 2.84 12.79 -14.23
CA ILE A 96 3.41 11.85 -13.27
C ILE A 96 3.37 12.48 -11.88
N ARG A 97 2.86 11.73 -10.90
CA ARG A 97 2.91 12.12 -9.49
C ARG A 97 4.10 11.43 -8.83
N ILE A 98 4.85 12.19 -8.05
CA ILE A 98 5.99 11.69 -7.28
C ILE A 98 5.81 12.15 -5.84
N TRP A 99 5.91 11.20 -4.91
CA TRP A 99 5.89 11.44 -3.49
C TRP A 99 7.23 11.06 -2.89
N ASP A 100 7.83 11.99 -2.15
CA ASP A 100 8.97 11.71 -1.28
C ASP A 100 8.43 11.20 0.05
N THR A 101 8.58 9.90 0.29
CA THR A 101 7.98 9.23 1.46
C THR A 101 8.45 9.86 2.77
N LYS A 102 9.70 10.33 2.85
CA LYS A 102 10.21 10.98 4.07
C LYS A 102 9.60 12.35 4.28
N LYS A 103 9.49 13.17 3.23
CA LYS A 103 8.82 14.47 3.33
C LYS A 103 7.35 14.28 3.72
N THR A 104 6.67 13.31 3.12
CA THR A 104 5.29 12.96 3.48
C THR A 104 5.18 12.53 4.95
N LYS A 105 6.08 11.65 5.43
CA LYS A 105 6.11 11.19 6.82
C LYS A 105 6.37 12.31 7.81
N LYS A 106 7.34 13.20 7.52
CA LYS A 106 7.61 14.41 8.32
C LYS A 106 6.41 15.36 8.36
N HIS A 107 5.75 15.58 7.23
CA HIS A 107 4.60 16.47 7.15
C HIS A 107 3.37 15.91 7.89
N LEU A 108 3.12 14.60 7.81
CA LEU A 108 2.01 13.95 8.51
C LEU A 108 2.27 13.76 10.02
N GLY A 109 3.53 13.56 10.39
CA GLY A 109 3.97 13.16 11.72
C GLY A 109 4.05 11.63 11.86
N GLU A 110 5.14 11.13 12.45
CA GLU A 110 5.39 9.69 12.56
C GLU A 110 4.27 8.94 13.31
N ALA A 111 3.73 9.54 14.36
CA ALA A 111 2.61 8.98 15.11
C ALA A 111 1.38 8.76 14.22
N ILE A 112 1.07 9.70 13.32
CA ILE A 112 -0.06 9.55 12.39
C ILE A 112 0.26 8.54 11.29
N CYS A 113 1.50 8.54 10.77
CA CYS A 113 1.93 7.54 9.81
C CYS A 113 1.82 6.12 10.34
N TRP A 114 2.08 5.91 11.63
CA TRP A 114 1.88 4.63 12.30
C TRP A 114 0.40 4.23 12.33
N LEU A 115 -0.54 5.19 12.39
CA LEU A 115 -2.00 4.93 12.37
C LEU A 115 -2.61 4.85 10.96
N LEU A 116 -1.84 5.10 9.89
CA LEU A 116 -2.36 5.15 8.54
C LEU A 116 -3.04 3.86 8.06
N PRO A 117 -2.56 2.64 8.38
CA PRO A 117 -3.27 1.42 7.97
C PRO A 117 -4.69 1.34 8.54
N PHE A 118 -4.87 1.72 9.81
CA PHE A 118 -6.19 1.84 10.43
C PHE A 118 -7.05 2.89 9.72
N ILE A 119 -6.51 4.10 9.53
CA ILE A 119 -7.20 5.21 8.84
C ILE A 119 -7.64 4.79 7.44
N HIS A 120 -6.76 4.09 6.72
CA HIS A 120 -7.02 3.62 5.37
C HIS A 120 -8.12 2.56 5.35
N ALA A 121 -8.04 1.55 6.22
CA ALA A 121 -9.06 0.51 6.36
C ALA A 121 -10.45 1.08 6.69
N PHE A 122 -10.54 1.97 7.68
CA PHE A 122 -11.82 2.57 8.10
C PHE A 122 -12.43 3.53 7.06
N SER A 123 -11.57 4.21 6.30
CA SER A 123 -12.01 5.12 5.23
C SER A 123 -12.28 4.44 3.89
N GLY A 124 -12.18 3.12 3.83
CA GLY A 124 -12.37 2.33 2.63
C GLY A 124 -11.05 1.93 1.97
N CYS A 125 -10.62 0.70 2.24
CA CYS A 125 -9.70 -0.08 1.40
C CYS A 125 -10.57 -0.99 0.55
N ASN A 126 -10.66 -0.77 -0.78
CA ASN A 126 -11.32 -1.56 -1.86
C ASN A 126 -12.51 -2.53 -1.59
N THR A 127 -13.09 -2.58 -0.39
CA THR A 127 -13.90 -3.70 0.14
C THR A 127 -15.00 -3.18 1.06
N SER A 128 -14.72 -2.26 2.00
CA SER A 128 -15.74 -1.68 2.89
C SER A 128 -15.33 -0.33 3.48
N ARG A 129 -16.25 0.63 3.54
CA ARG A 129 -16.05 1.98 4.10
C ARG A 129 -17.18 2.33 5.05
N VAL A 130 -16.88 3.02 6.16
CA VAL A 130 -17.93 3.60 7.01
C VAL A 130 -18.70 4.67 6.22
N PHE A 131 -20.02 4.49 6.11
CA PHE A 131 -20.88 5.36 5.33
C PHE A 131 -20.67 6.84 5.69
N GLY A 132 -20.52 7.70 4.68
CA GLY A 132 -20.31 9.14 4.85
C GLY A 132 -18.89 9.60 5.22
N LEU A 133 -17.92 8.71 5.49
CA LEU A 133 -16.60 9.12 6.01
C LEU A 133 -15.44 9.01 5.00
N GLY A 134 -15.00 10.12 4.41
CA GLY A 134 -13.90 10.13 3.42
C GLY A 134 -12.50 10.00 4.02
N LYS A 135 -11.51 9.61 3.20
CA LYS A 135 -10.10 9.48 3.63
C LYS A 135 -9.58 10.73 4.34
N GLY A 136 -9.82 11.90 3.77
CA GLY A 136 -9.45 13.18 4.37
C GLY A 136 -10.22 13.52 5.65
N ALA A 137 -11.48 13.11 5.75
CA ALA A 137 -12.32 13.38 6.93
C ALA A 137 -11.88 12.52 8.13
N ILE A 138 -11.65 11.22 7.93
CA ILE A 138 -11.16 10.32 8.98
C ILE A 138 -9.76 10.73 9.42
N LEU A 139 -8.86 11.05 8.48
CA LEU A 139 -7.53 11.54 8.83
C LEU A 139 -7.59 12.77 9.74
N LYS A 140 -8.47 13.74 9.45
CA LYS A 140 -8.69 14.92 10.31
C LYS A 140 -9.24 14.52 11.68
N LYS A 141 -10.25 13.64 11.73
CA LYS A 141 -10.83 13.17 13.00
C LYS A 141 -9.83 12.44 13.89
N VAL A 142 -9.03 11.53 13.33
CA VAL A 142 -7.99 10.81 14.08
C VAL A 142 -6.91 11.77 14.57
N LYS A 143 -6.52 12.77 13.77
CA LYS A 143 -5.59 13.81 14.22
C LYS A 143 -6.11 14.62 15.42
N SER A 144 -7.44 14.81 15.54
CA SER A 144 -8.04 15.65 16.58
C SER A 144 -8.62 14.87 17.78
N SER A 145 -8.55 13.54 17.81
CA SER A 145 -9.17 12.73 18.86
C SER A 145 -8.19 11.71 19.45
N ALA A 146 -7.81 11.90 20.72
CA ALA A 146 -6.98 10.95 21.46
C ALA A 146 -7.64 9.56 21.54
N TYR A 147 -8.95 9.53 21.83
CA TYR A 147 -9.75 8.30 21.83
C TYR A 147 -9.60 7.51 20.53
N LEU A 148 -9.79 8.15 19.37
CA LEU A 148 -9.65 7.47 18.08
C LEU A 148 -8.21 7.01 17.80
N GLN A 149 -7.20 7.74 18.29
CA GLN A 149 -5.81 7.28 18.20
C GLN A 149 -5.57 6.05 19.07
N ASP A 150 -6.15 5.99 20.26
CA ASP A 150 -6.03 4.83 21.15
C ASP A 150 -6.74 3.60 20.58
N GLN A 151 -7.93 3.76 20.03
CA GLN A 151 -8.63 2.67 19.33
C GLN A 151 -7.84 2.19 18.11
N ALA A 152 -7.27 3.11 17.32
CA ALA A 152 -6.41 2.76 16.21
C ALA A 152 -5.13 2.03 16.67
N ARG A 153 -4.54 2.40 17.81
CA ARG A 153 -3.41 1.69 18.43
C ARG A 153 -3.78 0.29 18.88
N LEU A 154 -4.96 0.11 19.47
CA LEU A 154 -5.46 -1.20 19.87
C LEU A 154 -5.67 -2.09 18.65
N PHE A 155 -6.24 -1.56 17.57
CA PHE A 155 -6.45 -2.30 16.33
C PHE A 155 -5.14 -2.80 15.70
N LEU A 156 -4.10 -1.96 15.71
CA LEU A 156 -2.80 -2.26 15.08
C LEU A 156 -1.88 -3.15 15.92
N LYS A 157 -2.11 -3.23 17.24
CA LYS A 157 -1.42 -4.20 18.09
C LYS A 157 -1.95 -5.60 17.80
N LYS A 158 -1.13 -6.62 18.10
CA LYS A 158 -1.59 -8.03 18.12
C LYS A 158 -2.56 -8.20 19.29
N SER A 159 -3.79 -7.76 19.08
CA SER A 159 -4.85 -7.69 20.09
C SER A 159 -5.71 -8.94 20.02
N SER A 160 -6.21 -9.38 21.17
CA SER A 160 -7.15 -10.49 21.24
C SER A 160 -8.48 -10.11 20.56
N LYS A 161 -9.21 -11.11 20.04
CA LYS A 161 -10.54 -10.90 19.45
C LYS A 161 -11.49 -10.14 20.40
N ALA A 162 -11.44 -10.41 21.70
CA ALA A 162 -12.29 -9.74 22.70
C ALA A 162 -11.97 -8.25 22.83
N GLN A 163 -10.69 -7.86 22.77
CA GLN A 163 -10.29 -6.45 22.81
C GLN A 163 -10.75 -5.71 21.55
N VAL A 164 -10.66 -6.35 20.37
CA VAL A 164 -11.13 -5.77 19.11
C VAL A 164 -12.65 -5.60 19.10
N VAL A 165 -13.41 -6.59 19.60
CA VAL A 165 -14.88 -6.52 19.69
C VAL A 165 -15.31 -5.40 20.63
N LYS A 166 -14.77 -5.35 21.86
CA LYS A 166 -15.11 -4.29 22.83
C LYS A 166 -14.82 -2.89 22.27
N ALA A 167 -13.66 -2.71 21.65
CA ALA A 167 -13.28 -1.45 20.99
C ALA A 167 -14.26 -1.06 19.85
N GLY A 168 -14.76 -2.06 19.11
CA GLY A 168 -15.71 -1.84 18.02
C GLY A 168 -17.13 -1.51 18.48
N GLU A 169 -17.56 -1.99 19.65
CA GLU A 169 -18.88 -1.68 20.24
C GLU A 169 -18.95 -0.26 20.81
N GLU A 170 -17.80 0.35 21.13
CA GLU A 170 -17.68 1.72 21.64
C GLU A 170 -17.51 2.78 20.52
N PHE A 171 -17.64 2.37 19.24
CA PHE A 171 -17.32 3.19 18.06
C PHE A 171 -18.54 3.85 17.40
#